data_AF-A0A1H9B593-F1
#
_entry.id   AF-A0A1H9B593-F1
#
_cell.length_a   1.000
_cell.length_b   1.000
_cell.length_c   1.000
_cell.angle_alpha   90.00
_cell.angle_beta   90.00
_cell.angle_gamma   90.00
#
_symmetry.space_group_name_H-M   'P 1'
#
loop_
_entity.id
_entity.type
_entity.pdbx_description
1 polymer ?
#
loop_
_entity_poly.entity_id
_entity_poly.type
_entity_poly.pdbx_seq_one_letter_code
_entity_poly.pdbx_strand_id
1 'polypeptide(L)' 'MANDEIPSFQSLKKGLQSIEMEEERRNCFVAITRAKKVLYLTYAKSYFGWRKEKSVFLDEMFS' A
#
# COMPACT_ATOMS: atom_id res chain seq x y z
N MET A 1 -5.61 1.23 -2.18
CA MET A 1 -4.50 0.87 -1.27
C MET A 1 -4.89 -0.36 -0.47
N ALA A 2 -4.79 -1.53 -1.11
CA ALA A 2 -5.05 -2.83 -0.48
C ALA A 2 -3.76 -3.65 -0.51
N ASN A 3 -3.59 -4.52 0.48
CA ASN A 3 -2.52 -5.52 0.44
C ASN A 3 -2.67 -6.40 -0.81
N ASP A 4 -1.53 -6.90 -1.29
CA ASP A 4 -1.31 -7.60 -2.56
C ASP A 4 -1.29 -6.73 -3.81
N GLU A 5 -1.81 -5.50 -3.73
CA GLU A 5 -1.73 -4.50 -4.81
C GLU A 5 -0.68 -3.44 -4.49
N ILE A 6 -0.76 -2.83 -3.29
CA ILE A 6 0.20 -1.86 -2.77
C ILE A 6 0.32 -2.07 -1.26
N PRO A 7 1.41 -2.64 -0.74
CA PRO A 7 2.52 -3.24 -1.50
C PRO A 7 2.09 -4.46 -2.31
N SER A 8 2.81 -4.74 -3.40
CA SER A 8 2.55 -5.92 -4.23
C SER A 8 2.64 -7.24 -3.45
N PHE A 9 1.92 -8.27 -3.90
CA PHE A 9 1.96 -9.61 -3.31
C PHE A 9 3.39 -10.17 -3.19
N GLN A 10 4.23 -9.92 -4.20
CA GLN A 10 5.61 -10.40 -4.21
C GLN A 10 6.44 -9.75 -3.10
N SER A 11 6.31 -8.44 -2.92
CA SER A 11 7.00 -7.70 -1.85
C SER A 11 6.50 -8.12 -0.48
N LEU A 12 5.18 -8.34 -0.30
CA LEU A 12 4.63 -8.88 0.94
C LEU A 12 5.24 -10.23 1.30
N LYS A 13 5.38 -11.13 0.32
CA LYS A 13 5.98 -12.45 0.53
C LYS A 13 7.47 -12.37 0.92
N LYS A 14 8.20 -11.34 0.50
CA LYS A 14 9.60 -11.11 0.90
C LYS A 14 9.74 -10.58 2.34
N GLY A 15 8.67 -10.02 2.90
CA GLY A 15 8.59 -9.60 4.28
C GLY A 15 8.71 -8.07 4.46
N LEU A 16 8.27 -7.57 5.61
CA LEU A 16 8.14 -6.13 5.87
C LEU A 16 9.48 -5.37 5.95
N GLN A 17 10.57 -6.08 6.27
CA GLN A 17 11.92 -5.50 6.36
C GLN A 17 12.76 -5.77 5.10
N SER A 18 12.17 -6.29 4.04
CA SER A 18 12.89 -6.61 2.82
C SER A 18 13.18 -5.33 2.00
N ILE A 19 14.18 -5.42 1.12
CA ILE A 19 14.54 -4.34 0.20
C ILE A 19 13.36 -4.02 -0.73
N GLU A 20 12.65 -5.04 -1.19
CA GLU A 20 11.47 -4.87 -2.06
C GLU A 20 10.33 -4.13 -1.34
N MET A 21 10.14 -4.36 -0.04
CA MET A 21 9.16 -3.59 0.74
C MET A 21 9.57 -2.13 0.87
N GLU A 22 10.86 -1.86 1.09
CA GLU A 22 11.38 -0.49 1.12
C GLU A 22 11.23 0.24 -0.22
N GLU A 23 11.40 -0.46 -1.34
CA GLU A 23 11.11 0.11 -2.67
C GLU A 23 9.62 0.44 -2.84
N GLU A 24 8.72 -0.45 -2.43
CA GLU A 24 7.27 -0.18 -2.47
C GLU A 24 6.90 1.01 -1.57
N ARG A 25 7.56 1.15 -0.41
CA ARG A 25 7.40 2.30 0.48
C ARG A 25 7.85 3.59 -0.19
N ARG A 26 9.00 3.57 -0.89
CA ARG A 26 9.48 4.71 -1.69
C ARG A 26 8.49 5.08 -2.80
N ASN A 27 7.99 4.09 -3.54
CA ASN A 27 7.00 4.31 -4.59
C ASN A 27 5.72 4.95 -4.03
N CYS A 28 5.23 4.44 -2.90
CA CYS A 28 4.06 4.98 -2.21
C CYS A 28 4.30 6.44 -1.77
N PHE A 29 5.46 6.73 -1.16
CA PHE A 29 5.84 8.08 -0.76
C PHE A 29 5.88 9.06 -1.94
N VAL A 30 6.45 8.65 -3.09
CA VAL A 30 6.45 9.46 -4.31
C VAL A 30 5.03 9.74 -4.78
N ALA A 31 4.14 8.74 -4.79
CA ALA A 31 2.75 8.91 -5.20
C ALA A 31 2.00 9.90 -4.29
N ILE A 32 2.16 9.78 -2.98
CA ILE A 32 1.55 10.65 -1.97
C ILE A 32 2.01 12.10 -2.16
N THR A 33 3.32 12.31 -2.32
CA THR A 33 3.91 13.66 -2.46
C THR A 33 3.58 14.35 -3.81
N ARG A 34 2.94 13.66 -4.77
CA ARG A 34 2.39 14.32 -5.97
C ARG A 34 1.16 15.17 -5.68
N ALA A 35 0.40 14.84 -4.64
CA ALA A 35 -0.76 15.64 -4.26
C ALA A 35 -0.33 16.96 -3.60
N LYS A 36 -0.84 18.09 -4.11
CA LYS A 36 -0.50 19.43 -3.59
C LYS A 36 -1.53 20.02 -2.63
N LYS A 37 -2.80 19.64 -2.75
CA LYS A 37 -3.91 20.23 -1.98
C LYS A 37 -4.70 19.18 -1.21
N VAL A 38 -5.19 18.17 -1.93
CA VAL A 38 -6.00 17.09 -1.36
C VAL A 38 -5.52 15.77 -1.94
N LEU A 39 -5.44 14.76 -1.08
CA LEU A 39 -5.14 13.38 -1.44
C LEU A 39 -6.28 12.50 -0.93
N TYR A 40 -6.91 11.76 -1.84
CA TYR A 40 -7.95 10.78 -1.49
C TYR A 40 -7.36 9.37 -1.58
N LEU A 41 -7.39 8.64 -0.48
CA LEU A 41 -6.94 7.26 -0.40
C LEU A 41 -8.15 6.34 -0.26
N THR A 42 -8.26 5.35 -1.14
CA THR A 42 -9.38 4.41 -1.16
C THR A 42 -8.88 2.97 -1.22
N TYR A 43 -9.65 2.04 -0.69
CA TYR A 43 -9.42 0.60 -0.86
C TYR A 43 -10.76 -0.14 -0.89
N ALA A 44 -10.82 -1.24 -1.64
CA ALA A 44 -12.00 -2.11 -1.68
C ALA A 44 -11.90 -3.17 -0.58
N LYS A 45 -13.03 -3.49 0.06
CA LYS A 45 -13.11 -4.60 1.04
C LYS A 45 -13.08 -5.98 0.37
N SER A 46 -13.42 -6.06 -0.91
CA SER A 46 -13.42 -7.29 -1.70
C SER A 46 -13.24 -7.05 -3.19
N TYR A 47 -12.54 -7.96 -3.88
CA TYR A 47 -12.46 -8.02 -5.35
C TYR A 47 -12.85 -9.42 -5.81
N PHE A 48 -13.76 -9.52 -6.79
CA PHE A 48 -14.23 -10.82 -7.34
C PHE A 48 -14.65 -11.83 -6.25
N GLY A 49 -15.27 -11.36 -5.16
CA GLY A 49 -15.67 -12.20 -4.02
C GLY A 49 -14.56 -12.49 -3.00
N TRP A 50 -13.31 -12.19 -3.30
CA TRP A 50 -12.19 -12.35 -2.39
C TRP A 50 -12.07 -11.14 -1.47
N ARG A 51 -12.03 -11.38 -0.16
CA ARG A 51 -11.79 -10.32 0.83
C ARG A 51 -10.39 -9.75 0.66
N LYS A 52 -10.28 -8.43 0.78
CA LYS A 52 -9.02 -7.71 0.71
C LYS A 52 -8.75 -6.96 1.99
N GLU A 53 -7.49 -6.96 2.39
CA GLU A 53 -7.02 -6.21 3.54
C GLU A 53 -6.53 -4.83 3.10
N LYS A 54 -6.65 -3.86 4.00
CA LYS A 54 -6.08 -2.53 3.80
C LYS A 54 -4.56 -2.63 3.67
N SER A 55 -3.97 -1.74 2.90
CA SER A 55 -2.51 -1.65 2.77
C SER A 55 -1.87 -1.40 4.13
N VAL A 56 -0.76 -2.09 4.43
CA VAL A 56 0.08 -1.79 5.60
C VAL A 56 0.56 -0.33 5.63
N PHE A 57 0.76 0.30 4.46
CA PHE A 57 1.17 1.70 4.39
C PHE A 57 0.10 2.67 4.92
N LEU A 58 -1.18 2.30 4.84
CA LEU A 58 -2.23 3.12 5.47
C LEU A 58 -2.08 3.14 6.98
N ASP A 59 -1.71 2.01 7.58
CA ASP A 59 -1.53 1.92 9.02
C ASP A 59 -0.27 2.69 9.45
N GLU A 60 0.81 2.62 8.69
CA GLU A 60 2.02 3.40 8.98
C GLU A 60 1.83 4.92 8.87
N MET A 61 0.95 5.39 7.98
CA MET A 61 0.69 6.83 7.79
C MET A 61 -0.21 7.44 8.88
N PHE A 62 -1.13 6.65 9.43
CA PHE A 62 -2.18 7.12 10.33
C PHE A 62 -2.11 6.52 11.74
N SER A 63 -1.09 5.72 12.04
CA SER A 63 -0.76 5.26 13.40
C SER A 63 0.00 6.33 14.18
#